data_AF-A0A3N7HC13-F1
#
_entry.id   AF-A0A3N7HC13-F1
#
_cell.length_a   1.000
_cell.length_b   1.000
_cell.length_c   1.000
_cell.angle_alpha   90.00
_cell.angle_beta   90.00
_cell.angle_gamma   90.00
#
_symmetry.space_group_name_H-M   'P 1'
#
loop_
_entity.id
_entity.type
_entity.pdbx_description
1 polymer ?
#
loop_
_entity_poly.entity_id
_entity_poly.type
_entity_poly.pdbx_seq_one_letter_code
_entity_poly.pdbx_strand_id
1 'polypeptide(L)'
;RIQTVLQTVDNQRNTFFLIDEMLRGTNSVDKYRGSRAIIKKLINYGGVGMVATHDLQLAKLAEEHPGVVHNFHFDIQVLDGEMLFDYKLKDGACTVFNASLLLKGIGVEVNEN
;
A
#
# COMPACT_ATOMS: atom_id res chain seq x y z
N ARG A 1 15.00 6.25 9.80
CA ARG A 1 13.53 6.29 9.97
C ARG A 1 12.95 4.88 10.12
N ILE A 2 12.99 4.02 9.11
CA ILE A 2 12.49 2.62 9.23
C ILE A 2 13.17 1.84 10.36
N GLN A 3 14.49 1.97 10.50
CA GLN A 3 15.21 1.33 11.60
C GLN A 3 14.66 1.72 12.98
N THR A 4 14.32 3.00 13.17
CA THR A 4 13.71 3.50 14.40
C THR A 4 12.35 2.84 14.64
N VAL A 5 11.49 2.76 13.63
CA VAL A 5 10.20 2.07 13.73
C VAL A 5 10.37 0.62 14.16
N LEU A 6 11.27 -0.12 13.49
CA LEU A 6 11.55 -1.52 13.83
C LEU A 6 12.04 -1.68 15.27
N GLN A 7 12.96 -0.81 15.71
CA GLN A 7 13.47 -0.85 17.08
C GLN A 7 12.40 -0.48 18.11
N THR A 8 11.53 0.49 17.84
CA THR A 8 10.44 0.87 18.74
C THR A 8 9.44 -0.28 18.88
N VAL A 9 9.03 -0.90 17.77
CA VAL A 9 8.10 -2.02 17.79
C VAL A 9 8.68 -3.23 18.54
N ASP A 10 9.97 -3.52 18.38
CA ASP A 10 10.66 -4.64 19.06
C ASP A 10 10.78 -4.42 20.58
N ASN A 11 11.04 -3.19 21.02
CA ASN A 11 11.37 -2.89 22.42
C ASN A 11 10.21 -2.32 23.25
N GLN A 12 9.19 -1.75 22.62
CA GLN A 12 8.07 -1.09 23.31
C GLN A 12 6.75 -1.78 23.00
N ARG A 13 6.17 -2.39 24.04
CA ARG A 13 4.82 -2.94 23.99
C ARG A 13 3.81 -1.83 23.72
N ASN A 14 2.72 -2.17 23.03
CA ASN A 14 1.61 -1.27 22.68
C ASN A 14 2.00 -0.11 21.74
N THR A 15 2.98 -0.34 20.87
CA THR A 15 3.31 0.59 19.78
C THR A 15 2.32 0.45 18.63
N PHE A 16 1.75 1.56 18.17
CA PHE A 16 1.00 1.64 16.91
C PHE A 16 1.81 2.42 15.87
N PHE A 17 2.13 1.80 14.73
CA PHE A 17 2.94 2.45 13.69
C PHE A 17 2.13 2.85 12.46
N LEU A 18 2.53 3.95 11.83
CA LEU A 18 2.01 4.40 10.54
C LEU A 18 3.19 4.61 9.60
N ILE A 19 3.14 3.98 8.44
CA ILE A 19 4.19 4.07 7.41
C ILE A 19 3.56 4.52 6.11
N ASP A 20 3.96 5.68 5.61
CA ASP A 20 3.57 6.18 4.30
C ASP A 20 4.71 6.02 3.30
N GLU A 21 4.57 5.05 2.39
CA GLU A 21 5.51 4.72 1.32
C GLU A 21 6.94 4.43 1.79
N MET A 22 7.25 3.14 1.94
CA MET A 22 8.61 2.69 2.26
C MET A 22 9.56 2.84 1.08
N LEU A 23 10.84 3.09 1.38
CA LEU A 23 11.95 3.00 0.42
C LEU A 23 11.76 3.86 -0.84
N ARG A 24 11.38 5.13 -0.67
CA ARG A 24 11.29 6.10 -1.77
C ARG A 24 12.65 6.29 -2.45
N GLY A 25 12.67 6.32 -3.79
CA GLY A 25 13.87 6.61 -4.59
C GLY A 25 14.71 5.39 -5.01
N THR A 26 14.21 4.16 -4.82
CA THR A 26 14.82 2.93 -5.34
C THR A 26 14.01 2.39 -6.53
N ASN A 27 14.60 1.52 -7.36
CA ASN A 27 13.85 0.83 -8.42
C ASN A 27 12.70 -0.02 -7.84
N SER A 28 11.70 -0.33 -8.67
CA SER A 28 10.45 -0.97 -8.25
C SER A 28 10.66 -2.36 -7.64
N VAL A 29 11.60 -3.15 -8.17
CA VAL A 29 11.86 -4.52 -7.70
C VAL A 29 12.48 -4.52 -6.30
N ASP A 30 13.48 -3.68 -6.07
CA ASP A 30 14.13 -3.55 -4.76
C ASP A 30 13.18 -2.93 -3.73
N LYS A 31 12.39 -1.93 -4.15
CA LYS A 31 11.33 -1.34 -3.31
C LYS A 31 10.35 -2.41 -2.83
N TYR A 32 9.84 -3.25 -3.74
CA TYR A 32 8.93 -4.35 -3.40
C TYR A 32 9.58 -5.33 -2.40
N ARG A 33 10.76 -5.86 -2.74
CA ARG A 33 11.46 -6.86 -1.92
C ARG A 33 11.78 -6.33 -0.53
N GLY A 34 12.31 -5.11 -0.45
CA GLY A 34 12.64 -4.46 0.81
C GLY A 34 11.41 -4.18 1.67
N SER A 35 10.35 -3.63 1.07
CA SER A 35 9.08 -3.35 1.76
C SER A 35 8.44 -4.62 2.31
N ARG A 36 8.41 -5.69 1.51
CA ARG A 36 7.91 -6.99 1.93
C ARG A 36 8.71 -7.57 3.10
N ALA A 37 10.04 -7.46 3.07
CA ALA A 37 10.89 -7.92 4.17
C ALA A 37 10.66 -7.12 5.47
N ILE A 38 10.46 -5.81 5.37
CA ILE A 38 10.16 -4.94 6.52
C ILE A 38 8.82 -5.33 7.15
N ILE A 39 7.75 -5.49 6.34
CA ILE A 39 6.43 -5.87 6.84
C ILE A 39 6.48 -7.24 7.55
N LYS A 40 7.13 -8.24 6.96
CA LYS A 40 7.31 -9.55 7.59
C LYS A 40 8.02 -9.46 8.95
N LYS A 41 9.02 -8.57 9.05
CA LYS A 41 9.72 -8.34 10.31
C LYS A 41 8.81 -7.69 11.37
N LEU A 42 7.99 -6.72 10.97
CA LEU A 42 6.99 -6.10 11.87
C LEU A 42 5.93 -7.11 12.35
N ILE A 43 5.47 -8.00 11.46
CA ILE A 43 4.56 -9.10 11.82
C ILE A 43 5.21 -10.03 12.85
N ASN A 44 6.47 -10.42 12.65
CA ASN A 44 7.20 -11.29 13.57
C ASN A 44 7.39 -10.67 14.96
N TYR A 45 7.46 -9.34 15.05
CA TYR A 45 7.48 -8.61 16.32
C TYR A 45 6.10 -8.48 16.98
N GLY A 46 5.03 -8.96 16.35
CA GLY A 46 3.66 -8.75 16.82
C GLY A 46 3.23 -7.28 16.74
N GLY A 47 3.84 -6.51 15.84
CA GLY A 47 3.55 -5.09 15.67
C GLY A 47 2.14 -4.84 15.12
N VAL A 48 1.51 -3.76 15.57
CA VAL A 48 0.20 -3.31 15.07
C VAL A 48 0.38 -1.96 14.39
N GLY A 49 -0.17 -1.81 13.19
CA GLY A 49 -0.03 -0.56 12.44
C GLY A 49 -0.63 -0.58 11.06
N MET A 50 -0.40 0.49 10.30
CA MET A 50 -0.86 0.65 8.92
C MET A 50 0.30 1.03 8.00
N VAL A 51 0.22 0.55 6.76
CA VAL A 51 1.17 0.86 5.70
C VAL A 51 0.37 1.35 4.49
N ALA A 52 0.68 2.57 4.03
CA ALA A 52 0.19 3.09 2.76
C ALA A 52 1.23 2.84 1.66
N THR A 53 0.78 2.34 0.51
CA THR A 53 1.64 2.07 -0.65
C THR A 53 0.86 2.02 -1.95
N HIS A 54 1.50 2.45 -3.04
CA HIS A 54 1.06 2.27 -4.43
C HIS A 54 1.51 0.93 -5.04
N ASP A 55 2.32 0.12 -4.34
CA ASP A 55 2.78 -1.17 -4.84
C ASP A 55 1.76 -2.29 -4.58
N LEU A 56 0.91 -2.55 -5.58
CA LEU A 56 -0.14 -3.58 -5.50
C LEU A 56 0.41 -4.99 -5.24
N GLN A 57 1.69 -5.26 -5.53
CA GLN A 57 2.28 -6.57 -5.23
C GLN A 57 2.33 -6.84 -3.73
N LEU A 58 2.43 -5.79 -2.89
CA LEU A 58 2.41 -5.94 -1.44
C LEU A 58 1.04 -6.38 -0.91
N ALA A 59 -0.05 -6.14 -1.64
CA ALA A 59 -1.39 -6.58 -1.26
C ALA A 59 -1.48 -8.11 -1.14
N LYS A 60 -0.63 -8.86 -1.85
CA LYS A 60 -0.56 -10.33 -1.76
C LYS A 60 -0.10 -10.82 -0.38
N LEU A 61 0.46 -9.96 0.47
CA LEU A 61 0.81 -10.31 1.84
C LEU A 61 -0.40 -10.69 2.70
N ALA A 62 -1.59 -10.20 2.38
CA ALA A 62 -2.83 -10.61 3.05
C ALA A 62 -3.14 -12.10 2.83
N GLU A 63 -2.79 -12.64 1.65
CA GLU A 63 -2.92 -14.07 1.34
C GLU A 63 -1.84 -14.89 2.04
N GLU A 64 -0.62 -14.36 2.16
CA GLU A 64 0.48 -15.01 2.89
C GLU A 64 0.26 -15.05 4.42
N HIS A 65 -0.50 -14.09 4.96
CA HIS A 65 -0.71 -13.89 6.41
C HIS A 65 -2.20 -13.66 6.75
N PRO A 66 -3.08 -14.66 6.52
CA PRO A 66 -4.51 -14.52 6.75
C PRO A 66 -4.83 -14.26 8.23
N GLY A 67 -5.72 -13.30 8.48
CA GLY A 67 -6.11 -12.89 9.84
C GLY A 67 -5.11 -11.98 10.56
N VAL A 68 -3.97 -11.66 9.94
CA VAL A 68 -2.97 -10.73 10.48
C VAL A 68 -2.84 -9.50 9.58
N VAL A 69 -2.86 -9.70 8.26
CA VAL A 69 -2.77 -8.61 7.28
C VAL A 69 -4.12 -8.45 6.58
N HIS A 70 -4.60 -7.22 6.55
CA HIS A 70 -5.86 -6.84 5.91
C HIS A 70 -5.60 -5.73 4.89
N ASN A 71 -6.10 -5.91 3.67
CA ASN A 71 -5.99 -4.90 2.62
C ASN A 71 -7.17 -3.95 2.69
N PHE A 72 -6.88 -2.67 2.48
CA PHE A 72 -7.86 -1.62 2.28
C PHE A 72 -7.38 -0.68 1.19
N HIS A 73 -8.31 0.03 0.56
CA HIS A 73 -7.98 1.04 -0.44
C HIS A 73 -8.94 2.22 -0.39
N PHE A 74 -8.50 3.30 -1.01
CA PHE A 74 -9.37 4.39 -1.45
C PHE A 74 -9.62 4.23 -2.94
N ASP A 75 -10.83 4.58 -3.36
CA ASP A 75 -11.27 4.48 -4.74
C ASP A 75 -11.40 5.87 -5.37
N ILE A 76 -11.34 5.93 -6.69
CA ILE A 76 -11.49 7.17 -7.45
C ILE A 76 -12.54 6.92 -8.52
N GLN A 77 -13.58 7.73 -8.53
CA GLN A 77 -14.59 7.68 -9.59
C GLN A 77 -14.27 8.75 -10.63
N VAL A 78 -14.41 8.40 -11.91
CA VAL A 78 -14.34 9.38 -12.99
C VAL A 78 -15.75 9.63 -13.49
N LEU A 79 -16.24 10.84 -13.32
CA LEU A 79 -17.55 11.28 -13.81
C LEU A 79 -17.34 12.50 -14.70
N ASP A 80 -17.81 12.45 -15.95
CA ASP A 80 -17.70 13.55 -16.92
C ASP A 80 -16.28 14.14 -17.09
N GLY A 81 -15.25 13.31 -16.92
CA GLY A 81 -13.84 13.71 -17.03
C GLY A 81 -13.26 14.30 -15.74
N GLU A 82 -14.04 14.42 -14.67
CA GLU A 82 -13.58 14.86 -13.35
C GLU A 82 -13.30 13.66 -12.43
N MET A 83 -12.25 13.77 -11.61
CA MET A 83 -11.95 12.80 -10.56
C MET A 83 -12.71 13.14 -9.29
N LEU A 84 -13.53 12.21 -8.83
CA LEU A 84 -14.27 12.27 -7.58
C LEU A 84 -13.65 11.31 -6.57
N PHE A 85 -13.36 11.85 -5.39
CA PHE A 85 -12.82 11.13 -4.25
C PHE A 85 -13.86 11.14 -3.13
N ASP A 86 -14.38 9.96 -2.75
CA ASP A 86 -15.31 9.85 -1.63
C ASP A 86 -14.60 9.85 -0.27
N TYR A 87 -13.26 9.70 -0.28
CA TYR A 87 -12.38 9.57 0.88
C TYR A 87 -12.79 8.44 1.85
N LYS A 88 -13.45 7.40 1.34
CA LYS A 88 -13.88 6.24 2.13
C LYS A 88 -12.89 5.09 2.01
N LEU A 89 -12.55 4.51 3.15
CA LEU A 89 -11.77 3.28 3.21
C LEU A 89 -12.66 2.10 2.82
N LYS A 90 -12.23 1.32 1.82
CA LYS A 90 -12.95 0.15 1.31
C LYS A 90 -12.13 -1.12 1.52
N ASP A 91 -12.80 -2.22 1.80
CA ASP A 91 -12.16 -3.52 2.00
C ASP A 91 -11.49 -4.05 0.71
N GLY A 92 -10.36 -4.72 0.88
CA GLY A 92 -9.64 -5.38 -0.20
C GLY A 92 -8.56 -4.52 -0.85
N ALA A 93 -7.80 -5.14 -1.76
CA ALA A 93 -6.79 -4.46 -2.56
C ALA A 93 -7.45 -3.55 -3.60
N CYS A 94 -6.78 -2.47 -3.98
CA CYS A 94 -7.24 -1.65 -5.10
C CYS A 94 -7.19 -2.48 -6.40
N THR A 95 -8.30 -2.50 -7.13
CA THR A 95 -8.45 -3.23 -8.40
C THR A 95 -8.42 -2.32 -9.62
N VAL A 96 -8.56 -1.00 -9.42
CA VAL A 96 -8.69 -0.04 -10.51
C VAL A 96 -7.39 0.75 -10.67
N PHE A 97 -6.81 0.69 -11.87
CA PHE A 97 -5.71 1.56 -12.27
C PHE A 97 -6.24 2.94 -12.67
N ASN A 98 -6.55 3.76 -11.67
CA ASN A 98 -7.18 5.06 -11.86
C ASN A 98 -6.41 6.03 -12.77
N ALA A 99 -5.08 5.91 -12.82
CA ALA A 99 -4.25 6.68 -13.76
C ALA A 99 -4.62 6.40 -15.21
N SER A 100 -4.92 5.14 -15.56
CA SER A 100 -5.36 4.75 -16.90
C SER A 100 -6.73 5.33 -17.25
N LEU A 101 -7.65 5.40 -16.26
CA LEU A 101 -8.96 6.03 -16.44
C LEU A 101 -8.84 7.54 -16.70
N LEU A 102 -7.96 8.22 -15.98
CA LEU A 102 -7.68 9.64 -16.18
C LEU A 102 -7.04 9.90 -17.56
N LEU A 103 -6.05 9.09 -17.94
CA LEU A 103 -5.39 9.21 -19.23
C LEU A 103 -6.37 8.99 -20.38
N LYS A 104 -7.28 8.01 -20.26
CA LYS A 104 -8.37 7.80 -21.21
C LYS A 104 -9.29 9.02 -21.32
N GLY A 105 -9.60 9.68 -20.21
CA GLY A 105 -10.43 10.90 -20.18
C GLY A 105 -9.83 12.08 -20.94
N ILE A 106 -8.50 12.17 -21.03
CA ILE A 106 -7.78 13.20 -21.82
C ILE A 106 -7.37 12.72 -23.22
N GLY A 107 -7.88 11.56 -23.66
CA GLY A 107 -7.60 11.01 -25.00
C GLY A 107 -6.27 10.26 -25.13
N VAL A 108 -5.63 9.88 -24.02
CA VAL A 108 -4.41 9.07 -24.01
C VAL A 108 -4.79 7.60 -23.75
N GLU A 109 -4.63 6.75 -24.77
CA GLU A 109 -4.84 5.31 -24.64
C GLU A 109 -3.64 4.65 -23.94
N VAL A 110 -3.92 3.97 -22.82
CA VAL A 110 -2.95 3.13 -22.13
C VAL A 110 -3.20 1.69 -22.55
N ASN A 111 -2.36 1.14 -23.43
CA ASN A 111 -2.43 -0.26 -23.79
C ASN A 111 -1.93 -1.11 -22.61
N GLU A 112 -2.82 -1.90 -22.02
CA GLU A 112 -2.45 -2.92 -21.04
C GLU A 112 -1.73 -4.06 -21.76
N ASN A 113 -0.40 -4.12 -21.61
CA ASN A 113 0.40 -5.29 -21.98
C ASN A 113 0.61 -6.21 -20.78
#